data_AF-A0A8C0LBH5-F1
#
_entry.id   AF-A0A8C0LBH5-F1
#
_cell.length_a   1.000
_cell.length_b   1.000
_cell.length_c   1.000
_cell.angle_alpha   90.00
_cell.angle_beta   90.00
_cell.angle_gamma   90.00
#
_symmetry.space_group_name_H-M   'P 1'
#
loop_
_entity.id
_entity.type
_entity.pdbx_description
1 polymer ?
#
loop_
_entity_poly.entity_id
_entity_poly.type
_entity_poly.pdbx_seq_one_letter_code
_entity_poly.pdbx_strand_id
1 'polypeptide(L)'
;MLFSGNYEALPIIYKNGDIVRFHRLKIQVYKNETQGITSSGFASLTFEGTLGAPVIPRTSSKYFNFTAEDQKMVEALRVWASTHISPSSTLVKLCDVQPLQYFDLTCQLLGKAEVDGASFLLKVWDGTRTPFPSWRVLIQDLVLEGDLSHIHRLQNLTVDILVYDNHVQVAKSLKVGSFLRIYSLHTKLQSLNSENQATLLALEFHLHGGTSYGRGIRVLPESNSDVDQLKKVLESADLTASQCSDAICHSEQEDSLRTLSSSGSVSLYEIERCQQLSATILTDHQYLEKTPICTILKQKAPQQYRIRAKLRSYKPRRLFQSVKLHCPKCHALQEVPHEGDMDIILQEGASKTPDTKLQNTSLYDSKMWTTTDQGERNVAVHFVKNNGILPLSSDCLILIEGGTLSEICKLADKFHSVIPVRSGHEDLEVLDLSAPFLIQGKIHHYGCKQCSTLRPIQNLNSLVDKTQWIPSSVAEVLGIVPLQHVFVMTFTLDDGTGVLEAYLMDSDKFFQIPASEILINDDLQQSMDSIMDMFCPSGIKIDAYPWLECFIKSYNVTSGTEQQICYQIFDTTVAEDII
;
A
#
# COMPACT_ATOMS: atom_id res chain seq x y z
N MET A 1 13.35 27.64 -1.33
CA MET A 1 12.79 27.55 0.03
C MET A 1 12.58 28.92 0.63
N LEU A 2 11.40 29.18 1.17
CA LEU A 2 11.06 30.44 1.83
C LEU A 2 10.98 30.23 3.34
N PHE A 3 11.75 31.00 4.11
CA PHE A 3 11.78 30.92 5.56
C PHE A 3 11.33 32.25 6.18
N SER A 4 10.45 32.17 7.17
CA SER A 4 10.00 33.31 7.97
C SER A 4 9.64 32.83 9.37
N GLY A 5 9.97 33.62 10.40
CA GLY A 5 9.50 33.40 11.78
C GLY A 5 8.03 33.81 11.99
N ASN A 6 7.41 34.47 11.01
CA ASN A 6 6.00 34.80 10.99
C ASN A 6 5.35 34.15 9.76
N TYR A 7 4.37 33.25 9.99
CA TYR A 7 3.61 32.57 8.95
C TYR A 7 2.93 33.55 7.98
N GLU A 8 2.38 34.65 8.49
CA GLU A 8 1.68 35.65 7.66
C GLU A 8 2.61 36.38 6.69
N ALA A 9 3.93 36.37 6.92
CA ALA A 9 4.90 37.00 6.03
C ALA A 9 5.30 36.11 4.83
N LEU A 10 4.82 34.86 4.78
CA LEU A 10 4.99 33.99 3.62
C LEU A 10 3.98 34.33 2.51
N PRO A 11 4.28 34.01 1.24
CA PRO A 11 3.36 34.27 0.13
C PRO A 11 2.03 33.53 0.31
N ILE A 12 0.93 34.25 0.10
CA ILE A 12 -0.42 33.72 0.30
C ILE A 12 -0.92 33.12 -1.01
N ILE A 13 -0.66 31.82 -1.23
CA ILE A 13 -0.97 31.07 -2.47
C ILE A 13 -2.19 30.16 -2.21
N TYR A 14 -3.19 30.18 -3.10
CA TYR A 14 -4.41 29.37 -2.94
C TYR A 14 -4.65 28.37 -4.08
N LYS A 15 -4.03 28.58 -5.24
CA LYS A 15 -4.16 27.65 -6.36
C LYS A 15 -2.93 27.70 -7.25
N ASN A 16 -2.70 26.61 -8.00
CA ASN A 16 -1.69 26.64 -9.05
C ASN A 16 -2.12 27.63 -10.13
N GLY A 17 -1.15 28.37 -10.66
CA GLY A 17 -1.38 29.48 -11.57
C GLY A 17 -1.53 30.84 -10.88
N ASP A 18 -1.63 30.89 -9.55
CA ASP A 18 -1.46 32.15 -8.81
C ASP A 18 -0.07 32.76 -9.09
N ILE A 19 -0.02 34.08 -9.21
CA ILE A 19 1.19 34.80 -9.61
C ILE A 19 1.84 35.39 -8.37
N VAL A 20 3.12 35.11 -8.15
CA VAL A 20 3.87 35.63 -7.01
C VAL A 20 4.98 36.55 -7.48
N ARG A 21 4.98 37.80 -7.00
CA ARG A 21 6.08 38.75 -7.18
C ARG A 21 6.98 38.69 -5.95
N PHE A 22 8.20 38.19 -6.11
CA PHE A 22 9.20 38.16 -5.05
C PHE A 22 10.10 39.40 -5.09
N HIS A 23 10.37 39.96 -3.92
CA HIS A 23 11.39 41.00 -3.73
C HIS A 23 12.56 40.43 -2.94
N ARG A 24 13.78 40.72 -3.40
CA ARG A 24 15.03 40.31 -2.75
C ARG A 24 15.09 38.79 -2.52
N LEU A 25 14.69 38.02 -3.52
CA LEU A 25 14.92 36.57 -3.54
C LEU A 25 16.37 36.31 -3.95
N LYS A 26 17.11 35.53 -3.17
CA LYS A 26 18.47 35.10 -3.54
C LYS A 26 18.38 33.82 -4.33
N ILE A 27 18.93 33.80 -5.54
CA ILE A 27 19.00 32.61 -6.39
C ILE A 27 20.32 31.88 -6.14
N GLN A 28 20.29 30.56 -5.97
CA GLN A 28 21.48 29.72 -5.82
C GLN A 28 21.27 28.35 -6.46
N VAL A 29 22.35 27.62 -6.70
CA VAL A 29 22.30 26.22 -7.17
C VAL A 29 22.49 25.29 -5.97
N TYR A 30 21.65 24.26 -5.85
CA TYR A 30 21.76 23.22 -4.83
C TYR A 30 21.37 21.88 -5.44
N LYS A 31 22.21 20.86 -5.25
CA LYS A 31 22.05 19.54 -5.89
C LYS A 31 21.78 19.63 -7.40
N ASN A 32 22.54 20.50 -8.10
CA ASN A 32 22.39 20.80 -9.53
C ASN A 32 21.05 21.43 -9.95
N GLU A 33 20.19 21.84 -9.02
CA GLU A 33 18.95 22.54 -9.32
C GLU A 33 19.01 24.02 -8.90
N THR A 34 18.38 24.87 -9.70
CA THR A 34 18.25 26.30 -9.38
C THR A 34 17.16 26.47 -8.33
N GLN A 35 17.50 27.07 -7.19
CA GLN A 35 16.55 27.36 -6.12
C GLN A 35 16.60 28.83 -5.68
N GLY A 36 15.43 29.39 -5.39
CA GLY A 36 15.31 30.67 -4.70
C GLY A 36 15.25 30.47 -3.18
N ILE A 37 16.03 31.25 -2.42
CA ILE A 37 15.99 31.30 -0.96
C ILE A 37 15.68 32.70 -0.45
N THR A 38 15.03 32.80 0.71
CA THR A 38 14.78 34.09 1.37
C THR A 38 16.10 34.79 1.70
N SER A 39 16.09 36.12 1.61
CA SER A 39 17.21 36.98 1.99
C SER A 39 16.74 38.15 2.85
N SER A 40 17.67 38.95 3.36
CA SER A 40 17.35 40.08 4.23
C SER A 40 16.41 41.08 3.55
N GLY A 41 15.26 41.34 4.17
CA GLY A 41 14.21 42.20 3.63
C GLY A 41 13.39 41.57 2.50
N PHE A 42 13.34 40.24 2.41
CA PHE A 42 12.43 39.53 1.52
C PHE A 42 10.98 39.98 1.73
N ALA A 43 10.27 40.18 0.63
CA ALA A 43 8.84 40.46 0.62
C ALA A 43 8.18 39.79 -0.58
N SER A 44 6.87 39.58 -0.50
CA SER A 44 6.11 38.99 -1.60
C SER A 44 4.75 39.66 -1.76
N LEU A 45 4.30 39.73 -3.01
CA LEU A 45 2.91 40.04 -3.38
C LEU A 45 2.36 38.85 -4.17
N THR A 46 1.20 38.33 -3.78
CA THR A 46 0.56 37.24 -4.51
C THR A 46 -0.74 37.71 -5.15
N PHE A 47 -0.93 37.42 -6.43
CA PHE A 47 -2.10 37.80 -7.20
C PHE A 47 -2.89 36.56 -7.60
N GLU A 48 -4.20 36.70 -7.71
CA GLU A 48 -5.03 35.62 -8.25
C GLU A 48 -4.68 35.35 -9.72
N GLY A 49 -4.50 34.09 -10.08
CA GLY A 49 -4.11 33.66 -11.43
C GLY A 49 -5.21 33.68 -12.51
N THR A 50 -6.49 33.84 -12.13
CA THR A 50 -7.62 33.75 -13.07
C THR A 50 -7.62 34.91 -14.06
N LEU A 51 -7.84 34.60 -15.34
CA LEU A 51 -8.05 35.60 -16.39
C LEU A 51 -9.22 36.54 -16.02
N GLY A 52 -9.00 37.84 -16.12
CA GLY A 52 -10.00 38.86 -15.83
C GLY A 52 -10.26 39.15 -14.34
N ALA A 53 -9.62 38.43 -13.41
CA ALA A 53 -9.76 38.74 -11.98
C ALA A 53 -9.20 40.14 -11.64
N PRO A 54 -9.70 40.83 -10.61
CA PRO A 54 -9.11 42.08 -10.16
C PRO A 54 -7.62 41.93 -9.84
N VAL A 55 -6.81 42.94 -10.17
CA VAL A 55 -5.37 42.96 -9.86
C VAL A 55 -5.19 43.51 -8.45
N ILE A 56 -5.53 42.69 -7.45
CA ILE A 56 -5.42 43.04 -6.03
C ILE A 56 -4.37 42.12 -5.38
N PRO A 57 -3.28 42.67 -4.82
CA PRO A 57 -2.26 41.87 -4.17
C PRO A 57 -2.76 41.32 -2.83
N ARG A 58 -2.57 40.02 -2.63
CA ARG A 58 -2.58 39.36 -1.32
C ARG A 58 -1.21 39.53 -0.69
N THR A 59 -1.12 40.29 0.39
CA THR A 59 0.12 40.53 1.13
C THR A 59 -0.18 40.90 2.58
N SER A 60 0.72 40.53 3.48
CA SER A 60 0.76 41.04 4.87
C SER A 60 1.58 42.32 5.00
N SER A 61 2.25 42.76 3.92
CA SER A 61 3.03 43.99 3.94
C SER A 61 2.11 45.20 3.97
N LYS A 62 2.27 46.06 4.98
CA LYS A 62 1.51 47.31 5.11
C LYS A 62 1.79 48.32 3.98
N TYR A 63 2.94 48.21 3.34
CA TYR A 63 3.39 49.11 2.28
C TYR A 63 3.94 48.29 1.10
N PHE A 64 3.51 48.64 -0.10
CA PHE A 64 4.07 48.11 -1.33
C PHE A 64 3.96 49.16 -2.43
N ASN A 65 4.90 49.11 -3.38
CA ASN A 65 4.81 49.89 -4.60
C ASN A 65 4.30 48.97 -5.72
N PHE A 66 3.25 49.40 -6.41
CA PHE A 66 2.63 48.68 -7.52
C PHE A 66 2.28 49.67 -8.62
N THR A 67 2.92 49.50 -9.78
CA THR A 67 2.85 50.42 -10.91
C THR A 67 1.93 49.88 -12.00
N ALA A 68 1.59 50.71 -12.99
CA ALA A 68 0.84 50.27 -14.17
C ALA A 68 1.60 49.20 -14.98
N GLU A 69 2.93 49.20 -14.93
CA GLU A 69 3.76 48.17 -15.58
C GLU A 69 3.64 46.83 -14.85
N ASP A 70 3.66 46.84 -13.52
CA ASP A 70 3.41 45.64 -12.70
C ASP A 70 2.02 45.05 -13.00
N GLN A 71 1.00 45.91 -13.14
CA GLN A 71 -0.35 45.48 -13.49
C GLN A 71 -0.38 44.76 -14.85
N LYS A 72 0.21 45.37 -15.89
CA LYS A 72 0.32 44.75 -17.22
C LYS A 72 1.06 43.42 -17.18
N MET A 73 2.11 43.33 -16.36
CA MET A 73 2.88 42.09 -16.21
C MET A 73 2.06 40.98 -15.55
N VAL A 74 1.28 41.29 -14.50
CA VAL A 74 0.37 40.33 -13.87
C VAL A 74 -0.67 39.84 -14.88
N GLU A 75 -1.27 40.75 -15.65
CA GLU A 75 -2.24 40.38 -16.69
C GLU A 75 -1.61 39.50 -17.78
N ALA A 76 -0.40 39.83 -18.25
CA ALA A 76 0.34 39.02 -19.21
C ALA A 76 0.67 37.62 -18.68
N LEU A 77 1.09 37.53 -17.40
CA LEU A 77 1.36 36.24 -16.75
C LEU A 77 0.09 35.39 -16.56
N ARG A 78 -1.09 36.00 -16.41
CA ARG A 78 -2.36 35.26 -16.39
C ARG A 78 -2.68 34.62 -17.74
N VAL A 79 -2.47 35.36 -18.83
CA VAL A 79 -2.61 34.84 -20.21
C VAL A 79 -1.62 33.72 -20.48
N TRP A 80 -0.38 33.87 -20.00
CA TRP A 80 0.60 32.81 -20.10
C TRP A 80 0.19 31.57 -19.28
N ALA A 81 -0.22 31.77 -18.02
CA ALA A 81 -0.63 30.69 -17.13
C ALA A 81 -1.84 29.91 -17.68
N SER A 82 -2.83 30.58 -18.27
CA SER A 82 -4.02 29.93 -18.82
C SER A 82 -3.73 28.99 -20.00
N THR A 83 -2.56 29.11 -20.63
CA THR A 83 -2.14 28.26 -21.75
C THR A 83 -1.07 27.23 -21.37
N HIS A 84 -0.42 27.40 -20.23
CA HIS A 84 0.76 26.60 -19.84
C HIS A 84 0.63 25.88 -18.49
N ILE A 85 -0.39 26.18 -17.69
CA ILE A 85 -0.58 25.60 -16.35
C ILE A 85 -1.96 24.96 -16.28
N SER A 86 -2.01 23.68 -15.87
CA SER A 86 -3.27 22.97 -15.62
C SER A 86 -4.02 23.58 -14.41
N PRO A 87 -5.35 23.78 -14.50
CA PRO A 87 -6.13 24.31 -13.38
C PRO A 87 -6.08 23.35 -12.18
N SER A 88 -5.81 23.87 -10.97
CA SER A 88 -5.63 23.03 -9.77
C SER A 88 -6.89 22.70 -8.98
N SER A 89 -8.00 23.42 -9.21
CA SER A 89 -9.30 23.21 -8.56
C SER A 89 -10.30 24.21 -9.14
N THR A 90 -11.55 23.80 -9.35
CA THR A 90 -12.63 24.69 -9.82
C THR A 90 -13.51 25.06 -8.63
N LEU A 91 -14.00 26.31 -8.61
CA LEU A 91 -15.05 26.73 -7.67
C LEU A 91 -16.36 26.03 -8.04
N VAL A 92 -16.93 25.26 -7.13
CA VAL A 92 -18.12 24.41 -7.37
C VAL A 92 -19.15 24.66 -6.27
N LYS A 93 -20.44 24.66 -6.64
CA LYS A 93 -21.58 24.69 -5.71
C LYS A 93 -21.95 23.29 -5.28
N LEU A 94 -22.55 23.13 -4.10
CA LEU A 94 -22.97 21.83 -3.57
C LEU A 94 -23.88 21.07 -4.55
N CYS A 95 -24.77 21.74 -5.29
CA CYS A 95 -25.62 21.11 -6.31
C CYS A 95 -24.89 20.52 -7.51
N ASP A 96 -23.68 20.99 -7.79
CA ASP A 96 -22.89 20.55 -8.93
C ASP A 96 -21.74 19.62 -8.51
N VAL A 97 -21.58 19.38 -7.20
CA VAL A 97 -20.54 18.52 -6.64
C VAL A 97 -20.64 17.12 -7.21
N GLN A 98 -19.51 16.63 -7.72
CA GLN A 98 -19.35 15.25 -8.12
C GLN A 98 -18.60 14.46 -7.04
N PRO A 99 -18.83 13.14 -6.94
CA PRO A 99 -18.00 12.27 -6.12
C PRO A 99 -16.54 12.31 -6.57
N LEU A 100 -15.61 12.08 -5.65
CA LEU A 100 -14.19 11.86 -5.94
C LEU A 100 -13.47 13.09 -6.53
N GLN A 101 -14.00 14.28 -6.26
CA GLN A 101 -13.55 15.55 -6.80
C GLN A 101 -12.80 16.37 -5.73
N TYR A 102 -11.72 17.04 -6.15
CA TYR A 102 -11.16 18.18 -5.43
C TYR A 102 -11.74 19.47 -6.02
N PHE A 103 -12.32 20.30 -5.16
CA PHE A 103 -12.95 21.56 -5.59
C PHE A 103 -12.84 22.62 -4.49
N ASP A 104 -13.08 23.87 -4.88
CA ASP A 104 -13.20 24.96 -3.93
C ASP A 104 -14.68 25.21 -3.65
N LEU A 105 -15.03 25.41 -2.38
CA LEU A 105 -16.40 25.67 -1.94
C LEU A 105 -16.49 27.06 -1.30
N THR A 106 -17.49 27.84 -1.71
CA THR A 106 -17.91 29.05 -0.97
C THR A 106 -19.20 28.75 -0.23
N CYS A 107 -19.22 28.89 1.09
CA CYS A 107 -20.35 28.50 1.93
C CYS A 107 -20.46 29.34 3.19
N GLN A 108 -21.60 29.26 3.88
CA GLN A 108 -21.78 29.79 5.23
C GLN A 108 -21.52 28.68 6.26
N LEU A 109 -20.82 29.01 7.33
CA LEU A 109 -20.65 28.14 8.49
C LEU A 109 -21.88 28.20 9.40
N LEU A 110 -22.59 27.08 9.54
CA LEU A 110 -23.82 27.00 10.34
C LEU A 110 -23.58 26.40 11.72
N GLY A 111 -22.63 25.48 11.83
CA GLY A 111 -22.20 24.94 13.11
C GLY A 111 -20.84 24.26 13.04
N LYS A 112 -20.24 24.00 14.20
CA LYS A 112 -18.94 23.33 14.29
C LYS A 112 -18.81 22.53 15.59
N ALA A 113 -18.05 21.45 15.57
CA ALA A 113 -17.83 20.60 16.75
C ALA A 113 -16.46 19.91 16.70
N GLU A 114 -15.90 19.62 17.87
CA GLU A 114 -14.75 18.73 18.00
C GLU A 114 -15.22 17.27 17.96
N VAL A 115 -14.52 16.39 17.24
CA VAL A 115 -14.94 14.98 17.07
C VAL A 115 -14.12 14.06 17.97
N ASP A 116 -12.81 13.97 17.75
CA ASP A 116 -11.91 13.03 18.45
C ASP A 116 -10.55 13.65 18.83
N GLY A 117 -10.47 14.99 18.85
CA GLY A 117 -9.24 15.74 19.13
C GLY A 117 -8.26 15.83 17.95
N ALA A 118 -8.30 14.86 17.04
CA ALA A 118 -7.50 14.83 15.81
C ALA A 118 -8.25 15.43 14.60
N SER A 119 -9.58 15.53 14.69
CA SER A 119 -10.44 16.07 13.65
C SER A 119 -11.51 17.04 14.18
N PHE A 120 -11.99 17.91 13.29
CA PHE A 120 -13.01 18.91 13.59
C PHE A 120 -14.10 18.90 12.53
N LEU A 121 -15.36 18.96 12.98
CA LEU A 121 -16.53 18.99 12.11
C LEU A 121 -16.94 20.43 11.81
N LEU A 122 -17.16 20.75 10.54
CA LEU A 122 -17.85 21.95 10.08
C LEU A 122 -19.16 21.58 9.39
N LYS A 123 -20.28 22.12 9.88
CA LYS A 123 -21.58 22.07 9.20
C LYS A 123 -21.75 23.33 8.36
N VAL A 124 -21.83 23.17 7.05
CA VAL A 124 -21.86 24.30 6.10
C VAL A 124 -22.98 24.18 5.08
N TRP A 125 -23.31 25.30 4.45
CA TRP A 125 -24.29 25.36 3.36
C TRP A 125 -23.99 26.50 2.39
N ASP A 126 -24.20 26.31 1.09
CA ASP A 126 -23.99 27.33 0.06
C ASP A 126 -25.31 27.85 -0.57
N GLY A 127 -26.46 27.49 0.00
CA GLY A 127 -27.77 27.82 -0.53
C GLY A 127 -28.34 26.79 -1.52
N THR A 128 -27.56 25.75 -1.87
CA THR A 128 -27.99 24.71 -2.81
C THR A 128 -28.01 23.32 -2.15
N ARG A 129 -28.63 22.34 -2.82
CA ARG A 129 -28.75 20.96 -2.33
C ARG A 129 -27.78 20.07 -3.10
N THR A 130 -27.05 19.19 -2.41
CA THR A 130 -26.19 18.20 -3.07
C THR A 130 -26.99 17.21 -3.93
N PRO A 131 -26.45 16.78 -5.10
CA PRO A 131 -27.14 15.82 -5.96
C PRO A 131 -27.15 14.41 -5.37
N PHE A 132 -26.27 14.13 -4.40
CA PHE A 132 -26.22 12.89 -3.64
C PHE A 132 -26.53 13.14 -2.16
N PRO A 133 -27.04 12.13 -1.43
CA PRO A 133 -27.15 12.20 0.03
C PRO A 133 -25.80 12.55 0.66
N SER A 134 -25.75 13.46 1.63
CA SER A 134 -24.52 13.75 2.37
C SER A 134 -24.38 12.80 3.56
N TRP A 135 -23.20 12.23 3.77
CA TRP A 135 -22.89 11.47 4.96
C TRP A 135 -22.92 12.38 6.20
N ARG A 136 -23.32 11.81 7.34
CA ARG A 136 -23.52 12.54 8.60
C ARG A 136 -22.65 11.94 9.69
N VAL A 137 -21.91 12.79 10.39
CA VAL A 137 -21.13 12.37 11.55
C VAL A 137 -22.09 12.10 12.71
N LEU A 138 -22.04 10.89 13.27
CA LEU A 138 -22.71 10.56 14.53
C LEU A 138 -21.92 11.21 15.68
N ILE A 139 -22.43 12.32 16.22
CA ILE A 139 -21.82 12.99 17.37
C ILE A 139 -22.45 12.38 18.63
N GLN A 140 -21.75 11.42 19.24
CA GLN A 140 -22.16 10.80 20.50
C GLN A 140 -21.65 11.67 21.65
N ASP A 141 -22.57 12.34 22.34
CA ASP A 141 -22.38 13.23 23.50
C ASP A 141 -21.43 14.45 23.32
N LEU A 142 -22.05 15.66 23.27
CA LEU A 142 -21.56 17.03 23.57
C LEU A 142 -21.16 18.06 22.46
N VAL A 143 -21.74 19.27 22.62
CA VAL A 143 -21.37 20.64 22.16
C VAL A 143 -21.17 20.93 20.65
N LEU A 144 -22.18 20.67 19.81
CA LEU A 144 -22.27 21.35 18.51
C LEU A 144 -22.51 22.86 18.75
N GLU A 145 -21.53 23.69 18.42
CA GLU A 145 -21.66 25.16 18.44
C GLU A 145 -22.42 25.60 17.20
N GLY A 146 -23.63 26.16 17.35
CA GLY A 146 -24.44 26.70 16.27
C GLY A 146 -25.92 26.80 16.63
N ASP A 147 -26.72 27.42 15.77
CA ASP A 147 -28.17 27.46 15.95
C ASP A 147 -28.79 26.11 15.53
N LEU A 148 -29.02 25.25 16.51
CA LEU A 148 -29.60 23.92 16.30
C LEU A 148 -30.97 23.99 15.62
N SER A 149 -31.79 25.00 15.91
CA SER A 149 -33.12 25.14 15.31
C SER A 149 -33.03 25.44 13.81
N HIS A 150 -32.07 26.28 13.43
CA HIS A 150 -31.78 26.60 12.04
C HIS A 150 -31.14 25.40 11.31
N ILE A 151 -30.18 24.71 11.93
CA ILE A 151 -29.56 23.50 11.36
C ILE A 151 -30.60 22.37 11.17
N HIS A 152 -31.48 22.16 12.15
CA HIS A 152 -32.58 21.18 12.07
C HIS A 152 -33.66 21.53 11.06
N ARG A 153 -33.81 22.81 10.68
CA ARG A 153 -34.70 23.23 9.61
C ARG A 153 -34.07 22.98 8.23
N LEU A 154 -32.77 23.21 8.11
CA LEU A 154 -32.05 23.02 6.85
C LEU A 154 -31.74 21.55 6.54
N GLN A 155 -31.67 20.67 7.55
CA GLN A 155 -31.48 19.21 7.43
C GLN A 155 -30.59 18.80 6.23
N ASN A 156 -31.21 18.22 5.21
CA ASN A 156 -30.64 17.65 3.98
C ASN A 156 -29.97 18.67 3.04
N LEU A 157 -30.04 19.97 3.35
CA LEU A 157 -29.36 21.03 2.61
C LEU A 157 -27.94 21.29 3.15
N THR A 158 -27.73 21.02 4.44
CA THR A 158 -26.40 21.19 5.06
C THR A 158 -25.50 20.02 4.73
N VAL A 159 -24.19 20.23 4.70
CA VAL A 159 -23.20 19.15 4.57
C VAL A 159 -22.22 19.18 5.74
N ASP A 160 -21.71 18.00 6.09
CA ASP A 160 -20.75 17.79 7.16
C ASP A 160 -19.35 17.65 6.54
N ILE A 161 -18.43 18.55 6.89
CA ILE A 161 -17.03 18.53 6.45
C ILE A 161 -16.14 18.13 7.62
N LEU A 162 -15.37 17.05 7.46
CA LEU A 162 -14.32 16.64 8.39
C LEU A 162 -13.00 17.33 8.05
N VAL A 163 -12.45 18.06 9.02
CA VAL A 163 -11.21 18.83 8.91
C VAL A 163 -10.12 18.19 9.76
N TYR A 164 -8.94 17.98 9.16
CA TYR A 164 -7.84 17.27 9.79
C TYR A 164 -6.58 18.13 10.00
N ASP A 165 -5.71 17.68 10.91
CA ASP A 165 -4.31 18.12 11.07
C ASP A 165 -4.17 19.65 11.29
N ASN A 166 -3.28 20.32 10.57
CA ASN A 166 -2.95 21.74 10.73
C ASN A 166 -4.15 22.68 10.50
N HIS A 167 -5.24 22.20 9.90
CA HIS A 167 -6.46 22.99 9.70
C HIS A 167 -7.42 22.96 10.89
N VAL A 168 -7.24 22.03 11.84
CA VAL A 168 -8.08 21.92 13.05
C VAL A 168 -8.03 23.19 13.89
N GLN A 169 -6.85 23.82 14.03
CA GLN A 169 -6.72 25.07 14.79
C GLN A 169 -7.48 26.23 14.13
N VAL A 170 -7.46 26.28 12.79
CA VAL A 170 -8.26 27.25 12.04
C VAL A 170 -9.74 26.99 12.27
N ALA A 171 -10.19 25.75 12.11
CA ALA A 171 -11.58 25.33 12.34
C ALA A 171 -12.09 25.68 13.75
N LYS A 172 -11.27 25.46 14.79
CA LYS A 172 -11.57 25.85 16.18
C LYS A 172 -11.82 27.36 16.32
N SER A 173 -11.04 28.20 15.63
CA SER A 173 -11.12 29.67 15.71
C SER A 173 -12.26 30.31 14.91
N LEU A 174 -12.91 29.58 14.00
CA LEU A 174 -13.98 30.12 13.16
C LEU A 174 -15.21 30.52 13.99
N LYS A 175 -15.87 31.62 13.63
CA LYS A 175 -17.14 32.02 14.25
C LYS A 175 -18.31 31.49 13.42
N VAL A 176 -19.29 30.85 14.07
CA VAL A 176 -20.55 30.46 13.41
C VAL A 176 -21.21 31.69 12.77
N GLY A 177 -21.78 31.52 11.58
CA GLY A 177 -22.35 32.56 10.73
C GLY A 177 -21.36 33.18 9.74
N SER A 178 -20.06 32.92 9.89
CA SER A 178 -19.04 33.42 8.96
C SER A 178 -19.17 32.81 7.56
N PHE A 179 -18.81 33.59 6.54
CA PHE A 179 -18.70 33.10 5.16
C PHE A 179 -17.29 32.59 4.91
N LEU A 180 -17.20 31.39 4.34
CA LEU A 180 -15.95 30.67 4.15
C LEU A 180 -15.71 30.40 2.67
N ARG A 181 -14.42 30.43 2.29
CA ARG A 181 -13.89 29.76 1.10
C ARG A 181 -13.01 28.60 1.59
N ILE A 182 -13.39 27.38 1.25
CA ILE A 182 -12.61 26.16 1.53
C ILE A 182 -11.97 25.72 0.22
N TYR A 183 -10.63 25.65 0.22
CA TYR A 183 -9.84 25.32 -0.97
C TYR A 183 -9.44 23.85 -0.98
N SER A 184 -9.50 23.24 -2.16
CA SER A 184 -9.13 21.83 -2.36
C SER A 184 -9.88 20.88 -1.40
N LEU A 185 -11.18 21.11 -1.21
CA LEU A 185 -12.08 20.22 -0.49
C LEU A 185 -12.27 18.92 -1.28
N HIS A 186 -12.24 17.78 -0.59
CA HIS A 186 -12.30 16.46 -1.22
C HIS A 186 -13.63 15.78 -0.94
N THR A 187 -14.31 15.28 -1.98
CA THR A 187 -15.48 14.43 -1.82
C THR A 187 -15.13 12.95 -1.93
N LYS A 188 -15.67 12.12 -1.03
CA LYS A 188 -15.62 10.66 -1.09
C LYS A 188 -17.03 10.10 -1.15
N LEU A 189 -17.18 8.89 -1.70
CA LEU A 189 -18.46 8.18 -1.70
C LEU A 189 -18.39 7.03 -0.70
N GLN A 190 -19.31 7.01 0.25
CA GLN A 190 -19.42 5.99 1.29
C GLN A 190 -20.66 5.13 1.06
N SER A 191 -20.49 3.81 1.16
CA SER A 191 -21.59 2.84 1.19
C SER A 191 -22.11 2.72 2.63
N LEU A 192 -23.38 3.05 2.85
CA LEU A 192 -24.06 2.77 4.12
C LEU A 192 -24.69 1.37 4.03
N ASN A 193 -24.07 0.39 4.70
CA ASN A 193 -24.66 -0.94 4.84
C ASN A 193 -25.70 -0.90 5.96
N SER A 194 -26.98 -0.85 5.59
CA SER A 194 -28.07 -1.28 6.46
C SER A 194 -28.45 -2.69 6.03
N GLU A 195 -28.61 -3.61 6.98
CA GLU A 195 -28.82 -5.05 6.72
C GLU A 195 -30.11 -5.38 5.94
N ASN A 196 -30.95 -4.41 5.60
CA ASN A 196 -32.05 -4.60 4.67
C ASN A 196 -32.33 -3.29 3.90
N GLN A 197 -32.48 -3.41 2.58
CA GLN A 197 -32.80 -2.38 1.57
C GLN A 197 -31.61 -1.63 0.94
N ALA A 198 -31.83 -1.19 -0.30
CA ALA A 198 -30.87 -0.69 -1.29
C ALA A 198 -29.67 0.07 -0.72
N THR A 199 -28.47 -0.26 -1.22
CA THR A 199 -27.20 0.39 -0.89
C THR A 199 -27.32 1.91 -1.08
N LEU A 200 -27.47 2.65 0.02
CA LEU A 200 -27.52 4.11 -0.02
C LEU A 200 -26.09 4.64 -0.06
N LEU A 201 -25.74 5.29 -1.17
CA LEU A 201 -24.45 5.95 -1.35
C LEU A 201 -24.55 7.38 -0.81
N ALA A 202 -23.62 7.74 0.08
CA ALA A 202 -23.56 9.08 0.67
C ALA A 202 -22.21 9.75 0.38
N LEU A 203 -22.24 11.05 0.10
CA LEU A 203 -21.06 11.90 -0.09
C LEU A 203 -20.48 12.33 1.25
N GLU A 204 -19.23 11.98 1.49
CA GLU A 204 -18.42 12.52 2.57
C GLU A 204 -17.55 13.67 2.08
N PHE A 205 -17.40 14.70 2.90
CA PHE A 205 -16.56 15.86 2.58
C PHE A 205 -15.39 15.94 3.55
N HIS A 206 -14.18 15.98 2.99
CA HIS A 206 -12.93 15.88 3.74
C HIS A 206 -12.00 17.03 3.38
N LEU A 207 -11.46 17.72 4.39
CA LEU A 207 -10.35 18.62 4.26
C LEU A 207 -9.11 18.00 4.92
N HIS A 208 -8.29 17.35 4.10
CA HIS A 208 -7.06 16.68 4.51
C HIS A 208 -6.00 17.65 5.05
N GLY A 209 -5.04 17.11 5.81
CA GLY A 209 -3.87 17.87 6.29
C GLY A 209 -2.95 18.40 5.19
N GLY A 210 -2.07 19.31 5.55
CA GLY A 210 -1.12 19.99 4.66
C GLY A 210 -1.72 21.17 3.86
N THR A 211 -0.85 21.93 3.22
CA THR A 211 -1.18 23.15 2.45
C THR A 211 -0.90 23.01 0.94
N SER A 212 -0.59 21.78 0.49
CA SER A 212 -0.36 21.48 -0.92
C SER A 212 -1.55 21.91 -1.78
N TYR A 213 -1.27 22.37 -2.99
CA TYR A 213 -2.29 22.86 -3.95
C TYR A 213 -3.14 24.03 -3.41
N GLY A 214 -2.65 24.73 -2.38
CA GLY A 214 -3.35 25.86 -1.75
C GLY A 214 -4.51 25.47 -0.83
N ARG A 215 -4.54 24.20 -0.41
CA ARG A 215 -5.53 23.63 0.51
C ARG A 215 -5.61 24.40 1.83
N GLY A 216 -6.84 24.68 2.27
CA GLY A 216 -7.11 25.32 3.56
C GLY A 216 -8.43 26.05 3.62
N ILE A 217 -8.68 26.75 4.73
CA ILE A 217 -9.92 27.48 5.00
C ILE A 217 -9.64 28.97 5.08
N ARG A 218 -10.50 29.80 4.48
CA ARG A 218 -10.45 31.25 4.58
C ARG A 218 -11.80 31.84 4.92
N VAL A 219 -11.82 32.79 5.86
CA VAL A 219 -13.00 33.64 6.11
C VAL A 219 -13.05 34.74 5.06
N LEU A 220 -14.18 34.87 4.37
CA LEU A 220 -14.45 35.93 3.41
C LEU A 220 -15.07 37.15 4.11
N PRO A 221 -14.63 38.38 3.80
CA PRO A 221 -15.24 39.58 4.34
C PRO A 221 -16.63 39.81 3.74
N GLU A 222 -17.49 40.50 4.48
CA GLU A 222 -18.85 40.79 4.02
C GLU A 222 -18.93 41.66 2.76
N SER A 223 -17.89 42.43 2.45
CA SER A 223 -17.79 43.24 1.24
C SER A 223 -17.35 42.46 0.00
N ASN A 224 -17.17 41.14 0.10
CA ASN A 224 -16.77 40.29 -1.02
C ASN A 224 -17.98 40.00 -1.94
N SER A 225 -17.78 40.13 -3.26
CA SER A 225 -18.84 39.89 -4.26
C SER A 225 -19.44 38.49 -4.21
N ASP A 226 -18.64 37.46 -3.91
CA ASP A 226 -19.11 36.08 -3.78
C ASP A 226 -20.01 35.93 -2.55
N VAL A 227 -19.72 36.68 -1.48
CA VAL A 227 -20.53 36.72 -0.25
C VAL A 227 -21.85 37.43 -0.49
N ASP A 228 -21.85 38.56 -1.21
CA ASP A 228 -23.09 39.26 -1.57
C ASP A 228 -24.01 38.37 -2.42
N GLN A 229 -23.44 37.60 -3.34
CA GLN A 229 -24.20 36.65 -4.15
C GLN A 229 -24.72 35.49 -3.29
N LEU A 230 -23.88 34.94 -2.40
CA LEU A 230 -24.26 33.84 -1.51
C LEU A 230 -25.38 34.26 -0.54
N LYS A 231 -25.31 35.45 0.05
CA LYS A 231 -26.36 35.99 0.95
C LYS A 231 -27.74 36.00 0.27
N LYS A 232 -27.82 36.49 -0.96
CA LYS A 232 -29.07 36.49 -1.76
C LYS A 232 -29.62 35.08 -1.97
N VAL A 233 -28.75 34.11 -2.24
CA VAL A 233 -29.16 32.71 -2.44
C VAL A 233 -29.67 32.11 -1.14
N LEU A 234 -28.94 32.29 -0.03
CA LEU A 234 -29.32 31.78 1.28
C LEU A 234 -30.67 32.34 1.77
N GLU A 235 -30.88 33.65 1.63
CA GLU A 235 -32.16 34.30 1.98
C GLU A 235 -33.33 33.77 1.14
N SER A 236 -33.13 33.59 -0.17
CA SER A 236 -34.17 33.05 -1.05
C SER A 236 -34.50 31.58 -0.76
N ALA A 237 -33.49 30.77 -0.43
CA ALA A 237 -33.66 29.35 -0.17
C ALA A 237 -34.26 29.06 1.22
N ASP A 238 -33.90 29.85 2.24
CA ASP A 238 -34.47 29.69 3.59
C ASP A 238 -35.97 30.00 3.63
N LEU A 239 -36.43 31.00 2.86
CA LEU A 239 -37.86 31.31 2.68
C LEU A 239 -38.64 30.13 2.06
N THR A 240 -38.03 29.38 1.15
CA THR A 240 -38.67 28.20 0.53
C THR A 240 -38.68 26.99 1.46
N ALA A 241 -37.66 26.82 2.31
CA ALA A 241 -37.60 25.76 3.30
C ALA A 241 -38.65 25.95 4.42
N SER A 242 -38.92 27.20 4.82
CA SER A 242 -39.95 27.52 5.81
C SER A 242 -41.39 27.21 5.36
N GLN A 243 -41.70 27.25 4.07
CA GLN A 243 -43.05 26.97 3.56
C GLN A 243 -43.38 25.47 3.42
N CYS A 244 -42.36 24.60 3.41
CA CYS A 244 -42.54 23.15 3.23
C CYS A 244 -42.70 22.38 4.57
N SER A 245 -42.60 23.08 5.71
CA SER A 245 -42.60 22.50 7.06
C SER A 245 -44.00 22.18 7.63
N ASP A 246 -45.08 22.67 7.02
CA ASP A 246 -46.44 22.60 7.59
C ASP A 246 -47.31 21.42 7.07
N ALA A 247 -46.75 20.51 6.26
CA ALA A 247 -47.44 19.31 5.80
C ALA A 247 -46.95 18.05 6.54
N ILE A 248 -47.70 17.63 7.56
CA ILE A 248 -47.43 16.44 8.39
C ILE A 248 -47.84 15.15 7.64
N CYS A 249 -46.86 14.23 7.52
CA CYS A 249 -46.90 12.77 7.38
C CYS A 249 -47.89 12.10 6.40
N HIS A 250 -47.38 11.32 5.43
CA HIS A 250 -47.42 9.85 5.46
C HIS A 250 -46.54 9.25 4.34
N SER A 251 -46.03 8.05 4.63
CA SER A 251 -45.26 7.19 3.75
C SER A 251 -45.87 7.01 2.37
N GLU A 252 -45.08 7.22 1.31
CA GLU A 252 -45.17 6.41 0.10
C GLU A 252 -43.87 6.50 -0.71
N GLN A 253 -43.49 5.33 -1.19
CA GLN A 253 -42.38 5.00 -2.06
C GLN A 253 -42.75 5.43 -3.48
N GLU A 254 -42.03 6.38 -4.08
CA GLU A 254 -42.08 6.61 -5.53
C GLU A 254 -40.68 6.78 -6.13
N ASP A 255 -40.19 5.65 -6.64
CA ASP A 255 -39.68 5.48 -8.00
C ASP A 255 -39.81 6.73 -8.90
N SER A 256 -38.68 7.38 -9.20
CA SER A 256 -38.53 8.26 -10.37
C SER A 256 -37.06 8.61 -10.64
N LEU A 257 -36.19 7.61 -10.80
CA LEU A 257 -34.92 7.81 -11.50
C LEU A 257 -35.20 7.71 -13.01
N ARG A 258 -35.55 8.86 -13.60
CA ARG A 258 -35.71 9.00 -15.05
C ARG A 258 -34.37 8.75 -15.74
N THR A 259 -34.37 7.72 -16.58
CA THR A 259 -33.40 7.37 -17.61
C THR A 259 -32.95 8.60 -18.40
N LEU A 260 -31.70 9.04 -18.24
CA LEU A 260 -31.04 9.91 -19.21
C LEU A 260 -30.23 9.06 -20.20
N SER A 261 -30.78 8.90 -21.40
CA SER A 261 -30.09 8.34 -22.55
C SER A 261 -29.22 9.39 -23.25
N SER A 262 -27.95 9.04 -23.39
CA SER A 262 -26.94 9.40 -24.41
C SER A 262 -26.84 10.83 -24.97
N SER A 263 -25.67 11.44 -24.77
CA SER A 263 -24.77 11.79 -25.90
C SER A 263 -23.36 12.13 -25.37
N GLY A 264 -22.37 11.32 -25.77
CA GLY A 264 -20.94 11.67 -25.71
C GLY A 264 -20.16 11.40 -24.41
N SER A 265 -20.71 10.67 -23.45
CA SER A 265 -20.03 10.41 -22.17
C SER A 265 -19.29 9.08 -22.17
N VAL A 266 -17.98 9.15 -21.91
CA VAL A 266 -17.14 8.08 -21.35
C VAL A 266 -17.95 7.24 -20.36
N SER A 267 -17.93 5.92 -20.51
CA SER A 267 -18.75 4.99 -19.75
C SER A 267 -18.51 5.14 -18.24
N LEU A 268 -19.57 5.12 -17.42
CA LEU A 268 -19.49 5.11 -15.94
C LEU A 268 -18.56 4.00 -15.40
N TYR A 269 -18.32 2.94 -16.18
CA TYR A 269 -17.36 1.87 -15.87
C TYR A 269 -15.87 2.29 -15.96
N GLU A 270 -15.54 3.37 -16.68
CA GLU A 270 -14.16 3.85 -16.81
C GLU A 270 -13.77 4.81 -15.67
N ILE A 271 -14.74 5.45 -15.01
CA ILE A 271 -14.51 6.43 -13.91
C ILE A 271 -14.45 5.75 -12.54
N GLU A 272 -15.13 4.61 -12.36
CA GLU A 272 -15.03 3.72 -11.19
C GLU A 272 -13.59 3.20 -10.91
N ARG A 273 -12.72 3.22 -11.93
CA ARG A 273 -11.37 2.65 -11.92
C ARG A 273 -10.29 3.47 -11.21
N CYS A 274 -10.56 4.68 -10.71
CA CYS A 274 -9.49 5.57 -10.23
C CYS A 274 -9.37 5.75 -8.71
N GLN A 275 -10.38 5.41 -7.90
CA GLN A 275 -10.33 5.64 -6.43
C GLN A 275 -10.90 4.52 -5.54
N GLN A 276 -11.02 3.29 -6.04
CA GLN A 276 -11.10 2.14 -5.11
C GLN A 276 -9.70 1.92 -4.50
N LEU A 277 -9.58 1.74 -3.19
CA LEU A 277 -8.29 1.34 -2.59
C LEU A 277 -7.89 0.01 -3.24
N SER A 278 -6.66 -0.04 -3.74
CA SER A 278 -6.16 -1.27 -4.33
C SER A 278 -5.52 -2.10 -3.24
N ALA A 279 -5.86 -3.37 -3.19
CA ALA A 279 -5.34 -4.26 -2.17
C ALA A 279 -3.86 -4.63 -2.39
N THR A 280 -3.33 -4.30 -3.58
CA THR A 280 -1.90 -4.33 -3.89
C THR A 280 -1.45 -3.00 -4.48
N ILE A 281 -0.19 -2.65 -4.23
CA ILE A 281 0.48 -1.46 -4.74
C ILE A 281 1.75 -1.85 -5.50
N LEU A 282 2.17 -0.99 -6.43
CA LEU A 282 3.42 -1.15 -7.16
C LEU A 282 4.60 -0.63 -6.34
N THR A 283 5.66 -1.43 -6.22
CA THR A 283 6.91 -1.02 -5.55
C THR A 283 7.84 -0.24 -6.47
N ASP A 284 7.65 -0.31 -7.78
CA ASP A 284 8.38 0.47 -8.80
C ASP A 284 7.44 0.77 -10.00
N HIS A 285 7.90 1.56 -10.97
CA HIS A 285 7.23 1.79 -12.25
C HIS A 285 5.85 2.49 -12.17
N GLN A 286 5.63 3.32 -11.14
CA GLN A 286 4.35 4.02 -10.93
C GLN A 286 4.02 5.06 -12.02
N TYR A 287 4.99 5.43 -12.84
CA TYR A 287 4.84 6.36 -13.96
C TYR A 287 4.14 5.75 -15.19
N LEU A 288 4.04 4.42 -15.28
CA LEU A 288 3.41 3.75 -16.42
C LEU A 288 1.88 3.82 -16.35
N GLU A 289 1.23 3.97 -17.50
CA GLU A 289 -0.23 3.99 -17.59
C GLU A 289 -0.85 2.59 -17.48
N LYS A 290 -2.09 2.54 -16.99
CA LYS A 290 -2.86 1.29 -16.82
C LYS A 290 -3.29 0.76 -18.19
N THR A 291 -2.88 -0.46 -18.51
CA THR A 291 -3.23 -1.11 -19.78
C THR A 291 -4.37 -2.13 -19.57
N PRO A 292 -5.49 -2.04 -20.33
CA PRO A 292 -6.57 -3.02 -20.24
C PRO A 292 -6.15 -4.42 -20.68
N ILE A 293 -6.66 -5.46 -20.03
CA ILE A 293 -6.30 -6.87 -20.31
C ILE A 293 -6.61 -7.24 -21.77
N CYS A 294 -7.74 -6.80 -22.32
CA CYS A 294 -8.10 -7.09 -23.71
C CYS A 294 -7.08 -6.58 -24.75
N THR A 295 -6.36 -5.52 -24.39
CA THR A 295 -5.30 -4.93 -25.23
C THR A 295 -4.03 -5.76 -25.12
N ILE A 296 -3.65 -6.15 -23.90
CA ILE A 296 -2.48 -6.99 -23.62
C ILE A 296 -2.56 -8.31 -24.38
N LEU A 297 -3.72 -8.97 -24.36
CA LEU A 297 -3.94 -10.27 -25.03
C LEU A 297 -3.76 -10.23 -26.54
N LYS A 298 -3.79 -9.05 -27.18
CA LYS A 298 -3.58 -8.88 -28.62
C LYS A 298 -2.13 -8.55 -28.98
N GLN A 299 -1.28 -8.32 -27.99
CA GLN A 299 0.10 -7.90 -28.19
C GLN A 299 1.08 -9.08 -28.18
N LYS A 300 2.25 -8.87 -28.80
CA LYS A 300 3.34 -9.85 -28.80
C LYS A 300 4.20 -9.69 -27.54
N ALA A 301 4.80 -10.79 -27.09
CA ALA A 301 5.77 -10.82 -25.99
C ALA A 301 7.22 -10.75 -26.51
N PRO A 302 8.19 -10.21 -25.73
CA PRO A 302 8.07 -9.75 -24.34
C PRO A 302 7.75 -8.26 -24.20
N GLN A 303 6.90 -7.92 -23.23
CA GLN A 303 6.51 -6.55 -22.87
C GLN A 303 6.16 -6.46 -21.38
N GLN A 304 6.03 -5.24 -20.85
CA GLN A 304 5.69 -4.97 -19.44
C GLN A 304 4.48 -4.05 -19.36
N TYR A 305 3.61 -4.29 -18.39
CA TYR A 305 2.34 -3.57 -18.26
C TYR A 305 1.99 -3.33 -16.80
N ARG A 306 1.49 -2.12 -16.51
CA ARG A 306 0.74 -1.83 -15.30
C ARG A 306 -0.72 -2.19 -15.56
N ILE A 307 -1.29 -3.04 -14.71
CA ILE A 307 -2.69 -3.45 -14.79
C ILE A 307 -3.41 -3.17 -13.49
N ARG A 308 -4.74 -3.03 -13.60
CA ARG A 308 -5.64 -2.97 -12.45
C ARG A 308 -6.77 -3.95 -12.72
N ALA A 309 -6.80 -5.04 -11.96
CA ALA A 309 -7.71 -6.16 -12.19
C ALA A 309 -8.18 -6.76 -10.85
N LYS A 310 -9.29 -7.47 -10.84
CA LYS A 310 -9.78 -8.22 -9.68
C LYS A 310 -9.32 -9.67 -9.75
N LEU A 311 -9.10 -10.30 -8.59
CA LEU A 311 -8.72 -11.70 -8.53
C LEU A 311 -9.96 -12.59 -8.66
N ARG A 312 -10.28 -13.03 -9.89
CA ARG A 312 -11.44 -13.90 -10.14
C ARG A 312 -11.28 -15.25 -9.46
N SER A 313 -10.08 -15.83 -9.54
CA SER A 313 -9.71 -17.06 -8.84
C SER A 313 -8.20 -17.23 -8.80
N TYR A 314 -7.71 -18.12 -7.94
CA TYR A 314 -6.28 -18.44 -7.84
C TYR A 314 -6.04 -19.94 -7.64
N LYS A 315 -4.81 -20.36 -7.93
CA LYS A 315 -4.29 -21.71 -7.64
C LYS A 315 -2.91 -21.60 -6.98
N PRO A 316 -2.56 -22.51 -6.05
CA PRO A 316 -3.40 -23.57 -5.49
C PRO A 316 -4.46 -23.04 -4.52
N ARG A 317 -5.55 -23.79 -4.31
CA ARG A 317 -6.59 -23.44 -3.31
C ARG A 317 -6.11 -23.70 -1.87
N ARG A 318 -5.26 -24.70 -1.69
CA ARG A 318 -4.58 -24.98 -0.42
C ARG A 318 -3.29 -24.17 -0.40
N LEU A 319 -3.26 -23.08 0.36
CA LEU A 319 -2.20 -22.08 0.27
C LEU A 319 -0.83 -22.60 0.68
N PHE A 320 -0.75 -23.57 1.59
CA PHE A 320 0.52 -24.25 1.91
C PHE A 320 1.16 -24.94 0.68
N GLN A 321 0.37 -25.35 -0.31
CA GLN A 321 0.89 -25.95 -1.55
C GLN A 321 1.51 -24.92 -2.49
N SER A 322 1.41 -23.63 -2.20
CA SER A 322 2.01 -22.58 -3.02
C SER A 322 3.52 -22.51 -2.80
N VAL A 323 4.04 -22.93 -1.65
CA VAL A 323 5.47 -22.87 -1.35
C VAL A 323 6.22 -23.97 -2.11
N LYS A 324 7.24 -23.56 -2.86
CA LYS A 324 8.10 -24.43 -3.68
C LYS A 324 9.56 -24.11 -3.46
N LEU A 325 10.42 -25.03 -3.87
CA LEU A 325 11.86 -24.85 -3.93
C LEU A 325 12.31 -24.54 -5.36
N HIS A 326 12.85 -23.34 -5.58
CA HIS A 326 13.38 -22.88 -6.85
C HIS A 326 14.90 -22.94 -6.87
N CYS A 327 15.48 -23.54 -7.91
CA CYS A 327 16.92 -23.52 -8.13
C CYS A 327 17.33 -22.31 -8.97
N PRO A 328 18.14 -21.36 -8.45
CA PRO A 328 18.56 -20.20 -9.23
C PRO A 328 19.49 -20.54 -10.40
N LYS A 329 20.10 -21.74 -10.41
CA LYS A 329 21.07 -22.16 -11.43
C LYS A 329 20.47 -22.93 -12.60
N CYS A 330 19.58 -23.89 -12.35
CA CYS A 330 18.91 -24.66 -13.42
C CYS A 330 17.44 -24.30 -13.61
N HIS A 331 16.90 -23.37 -12.81
CA HIS A 331 15.49 -22.95 -12.84
C HIS A 331 14.48 -24.07 -12.59
N ALA A 332 14.94 -25.21 -12.07
CA ALA A 332 14.06 -26.29 -11.65
C ALA A 332 13.23 -25.86 -10.44
N LEU A 333 11.94 -26.20 -10.47
CA LEU A 333 10.99 -26.01 -9.39
C LEU A 333 10.63 -27.37 -8.79
N GLN A 334 10.67 -27.49 -7.47
CA GLN A 334 10.47 -28.74 -6.74
C GLN A 334 9.54 -28.53 -5.55
N GLU A 335 8.90 -29.61 -5.10
CA GLU A 335 8.10 -29.61 -3.87
C GLU A 335 8.99 -29.54 -2.63
N VAL A 336 8.48 -28.92 -1.56
CA VAL A 336 9.10 -29.02 -0.23
C VAL A 336 8.75 -30.41 0.34
N PRO A 337 9.73 -31.21 0.78
CA PRO A 337 9.46 -32.52 1.37
C PRO A 337 8.50 -32.44 2.56
N HIS A 338 7.51 -33.33 2.61
CA HIS A 338 6.61 -33.42 3.77
C HIS A 338 7.34 -34.02 4.98
N GLU A 339 6.86 -33.76 6.20
CA GLU A 339 7.46 -34.33 7.42
C GLU A 339 7.61 -35.85 7.36
N GLY A 340 6.61 -36.56 6.84
CA GLY A 340 6.68 -38.01 6.68
C GLY A 340 7.77 -38.47 5.72
N ASP A 341 8.02 -37.73 4.63
CA ASP A 341 9.11 -38.04 3.69
C ASP A 341 10.47 -37.82 4.37
N MET A 342 10.59 -36.73 5.15
CA MET A 342 11.80 -36.43 5.92
C MET A 342 12.08 -37.50 6.96
N ASP A 343 11.06 -37.97 7.68
CA ASP A 343 11.19 -39.06 8.65
C ASP A 343 11.68 -40.35 8.00
N ILE A 344 11.17 -40.70 6.80
CA ILE A 344 11.64 -41.88 6.06
C ILE A 344 13.11 -41.73 5.68
N ILE A 345 13.52 -40.59 5.13
CA ILE A 345 14.92 -40.34 4.73
C ILE A 345 15.87 -40.43 5.93
N LEU A 346 15.48 -39.86 7.07
CA LEU A 346 16.27 -39.88 8.30
C LEU A 346 16.33 -41.29 8.92
N GLN A 347 15.24 -42.05 8.87
CA GLN A 347 15.20 -43.45 9.33
C GLN A 347 16.07 -44.36 8.45
N GLU A 348 16.05 -44.19 7.13
CA GLU A 348 16.96 -44.91 6.23
C GLU A 348 18.43 -44.58 6.55
N GLY A 349 18.74 -43.31 6.85
CA GLY A 349 20.04 -42.90 7.34
C GLY A 349 20.45 -43.57 8.66
N ALA A 350 19.51 -43.72 9.59
CA ALA A 350 19.72 -44.33 10.90
C ALA A 350 19.97 -45.84 10.87
N SER A 351 19.66 -46.52 9.76
CA SER A 351 19.97 -47.94 9.58
C SER A 351 21.46 -48.23 9.43
N LYS A 352 22.27 -47.20 9.14
CA LYS A 352 23.72 -47.31 8.99
C LYS A 352 24.40 -47.03 10.33
N THR A 353 25.30 -47.91 10.74
CA THR A 353 26.08 -47.74 11.96
C THR A 353 27.12 -46.62 11.77
N PRO A 354 27.18 -45.61 12.66
CA PRO A 354 28.20 -44.56 12.60
C PRO A 354 29.62 -45.13 12.69
N ASP A 355 30.55 -44.67 11.84
CA ASP A 355 31.92 -45.16 11.84
C ASP A 355 32.72 -44.54 12.99
N THR A 356 33.18 -45.38 13.91
CA THR A 356 34.06 -45.01 15.02
C THR A 356 35.38 -44.34 14.59
N LYS A 357 35.84 -44.56 13.35
CA LYS A 357 37.08 -43.96 12.83
C LYS A 357 36.92 -42.49 12.45
N LEU A 358 35.71 -42.03 12.18
CA LEU A 358 35.41 -40.66 11.75
C LEU A 358 35.07 -39.74 12.94
N GLN A 359 35.42 -40.16 14.16
CA GLN A 359 35.10 -39.46 15.40
C GLN A 359 36.26 -38.63 15.93
N ASN A 360 35.95 -37.52 16.63
CA ASN A 360 36.92 -36.67 17.32
C ASN A 360 38.07 -36.17 16.42
N THR A 361 37.73 -35.36 15.41
CA THR A 361 38.71 -34.77 14.50
C THR A 361 39.20 -33.41 15.02
N SER A 362 40.09 -32.74 14.29
CA SER A 362 40.44 -31.33 14.59
C SER A 362 39.25 -30.38 14.41
N LEU A 363 38.25 -30.75 13.60
CA LEU A 363 37.07 -29.94 13.30
C LEU A 363 35.96 -30.09 14.36
N TYR A 364 35.74 -31.29 14.90
CA TYR A 364 34.63 -31.55 15.82
C TYR A 364 34.95 -32.59 16.89
N ASP A 365 34.23 -32.52 18.01
CA ASP A 365 34.23 -33.56 19.05
C ASP A 365 32.97 -34.42 18.91
N SER A 366 33.08 -35.73 19.08
CA SER A 366 31.98 -36.67 18.84
C SER A 366 31.49 -37.33 20.13
N LYS A 367 30.18 -37.55 20.22
CA LYS A 367 29.55 -38.39 21.23
C LYS A 367 28.56 -39.34 20.56
N MET A 368 28.52 -40.58 21.03
CA MET A 368 27.58 -41.60 20.55
C MET A 368 26.65 -42.04 21.68
N TRP A 369 25.39 -42.26 21.33
CA TRP A 369 24.37 -42.81 22.20
C TRP A 369 23.76 -44.06 21.57
N THR A 370 23.67 -45.12 22.36
CA THR A 370 22.93 -46.33 22.03
C THR A 370 21.47 -46.18 22.45
N THR A 371 20.53 -46.62 21.62
CA THR A 371 19.10 -46.59 21.97
C THR A 371 18.66 -47.90 22.63
N THR A 372 17.64 -47.83 23.48
CA THR A 372 16.92 -49.00 24.02
C THR A 372 15.57 -49.10 23.34
N ASP A 373 15.16 -50.31 22.95
CA ASP A 373 13.85 -50.61 22.34
C ASP A 373 13.58 -49.93 20.97
N GLN A 374 14.61 -49.43 20.29
CA GLN A 374 14.53 -48.85 18.93
C GLN A 374 15.43 -49.58 17.91
N GLY A 375 15.68 -50.87 18.12
CA GLY A 375 16.59 -51.69 17.29
C GLY A 375 18.07 -51.41 17.56
N GLU A 376 18.95 -51.70 16.58
CA GLU A 376 20.41 -51.41 16.66
C GLU A 376 20.75 -49.94 16.31
N ARG A 377 19.79 -49.03 16.49
CA ARG A 377 19.96 -47.61 16.16
C ARG A 377 20.95 -46.94 17.11
N ASN A 378 21.97 -46.31 16.53
CA ASN A 378 22.95 -45.49 17.24
C ASN A 378 22.88 -44.06 16.72
N VAL A 379 22.91 -43.10 17.64
CA VAL A 379 22.91 -41.67 17.30
C VAL A 379 24.28 -41.10 17.61
N ALA A 380 24.94 -40.52 16.60
CA ALA A 380 26.20 -39.81 16.79
C ALA A 380 25.97 -38.31 16.64
N VAL A 381 26.49 -37.52 17.58
CA VAL A 381 26.43 -36.06 17.55
C VAL A 381 27.85 -35.52 17.58
N HIS A 382 28.17 -34.67 16.60
CA HIS A 382 29.47 -34.04 16.43
C HIS A 382 29.34 -32.54 16.67
N PHE A 383 30.07 -32.03 17.65
CA PHE A 383 30.07 -30.63 18.05
C PHE A 383 31.22 -29.92 17.34
N VAL A 384 30.89 -29.02 16.41
CA VAL A 384 31.90 -28.33 15.61
C VAL A 384 32.62 -27.26 16.44
N LYS A 385 33.96 -27.29 16.39
CA LYS A 385 34.86 -26.40 17.12
C LYS A 385 35.15 -25.13 16.34
N ASN A 386 35.24 -24.02 17.06
CA ASN A 386 35.78 -22.76 16.56
C ASN A 386 37.21 -22.58 17.11
N ASN A 387 38.22 -22.48 16.23
CA ASN A 387 39.64 -22.38 16.61
C ASN A 387 40.09 -23.46 17.63
N GLY A 388 39.57 -24.68 17.49
CA GLY A 388 39.90 -25.81 18.37
C GLY A 388 39.16 -25.84 19.71
N ILE A 389 38.26 -24.90 19.97
CA ILE A 389 37.47 -24.79 21.20
C ILE A 389 35.99 -24.96 20.86
N LEU A 390 35.24 -25.64 21.73
CA LEU A 390 33.78 -25.72 21.60
C LEU A 390 33.15 -24.35 21.93
N PRO A 391 32.39 -23.75 20.99
CA PRO A 391 31.71 -22.48 21.24
C PRO A 391 30.50 -22.67 22.19
N LEU A 392 29.83 -21.57 22.53
CA LEU A 392 28.55 -21.60 23.24
C LEU A 392 27.51 -22.38 22.41
N SER A 393 26.50 -22.96 23.07
CA SER A 393 25.48 -23.74 22.36
C SER A 393 24.80 -22.92 21.26
N SER A 394 24.49 -21.65 21.53
CA SER A 394 23.88 -20.70 20.59
C SER A 394 24.68 -20.49 19.31
N ASP A 395 25.98 -20.77 19.30
CA ASP A 395 26.91 -20.51 18.20
C ASP A 395 27.50 -21.82 17.63
N CYS A 396 27.13 -22.96 18.23
CA CYS A 396 27.67 -24.27 17.89
C CYS A 396 26.84 -24.93 16.77
N LEU A 397 27.53 -25.30 15.69
CA LEU A 397 26.99 -26.17 14.64
C LEU A 397 27.10 -27.63 15.08
N ILE A 398 26.00 -28.35 14.92
CA ILE A 398 25.90 -29.78 15.20
C ILE A 398 25.86 -30.57 13.90
N LEU A 399 26.67 -31.61 13.79
CA LEU A 399 26.49 -32.66 12.78
C LEU A 399 25.87 -33.87 13.47
N ILE A 400 24.88 -34.50 12.85
CA ILE A 400 24.17 -35.63 13.45
C ILE A 400 24.03 -36.80 12.49
N GLU A 401 24.40 -38.00 12.95
CA GLU A 401 24.14 -39.27 12.28
C GLU A 401 23.03 -40.02 13.01
N GLY A 402 22.09 -40.58 12.23
CA GLY A 402 21.03 -41.45 12.74
C GLY A 402 19.98 -40.78 13.63
N GLY A 403 19.91 -39.44 13.66
CA GLY A 403 18.89 -38.67 14.37
C GLY A 403 17.51 -38.73 13.71
N THR A 404 16.44 -38.70 14.51
CA THR A 404 15.06 -38.50 13.98
C THR A 404 14.78 -37.02 13.73
N LEU A 405 13.73 -36.72 12.96
CA LEU A 405 13.30 -35.33 12.74
C LEU A 405 13.02 -34.62 14.08
N SER A 406 12.32 -35.28 15.01
CA SER A 406 12.02 -34.70 16.34
C SER A 406 13.27 -34.37 17.15
N GLU A 407 14.30 -35.22 17.11
CA GLU A 407 15.57 -34.96 17.79
C GLU A 407 16.34 -33.82 17.14
N ILE A 408 16.37 -33.80 15.81
CA ILE A 408 17.02 -32.75 15.02
C ILE A 408 16.37 -31.39 15.30
N CYS A 409 15.04 -31.30 15.31
CA CYS A 409 14.33 -30.06 15.66
C CYS A 409 14.66 -29.61 17.09
N LYS A 410 14.67 -30.53 18.08
CA LYS A 410 15.04 -30.20 19.46
C LYS A 410 16.49 -29.74 19.61
N LEU A 411 17.39 -30.22 18.75
CA LEU A 411 18.77 -29.74 18.70
C LEU A 411 18.84 -28.36 18.06
N ALA A 412 18.12 -28.13 16.96
CA ALA A 412 18.05 -26.82 16.30
C ALA A 412 17.44 -25.72 17.19
N ASP A 413 16.59 -26.06 18.16
CA ASP A 413 16.08 -25.12 19.17
C ASP A 413 17.12 -24.74 20.24
N LYS A 414 18.14 -25.59 20.47
CA LYS A 414 19.14 -25.41 21.55
C LYS A 414 20.51 -24.96 21.05
N PHE A 415 20.81 -25.29 19.80
CA PHE A 415 22.08 -25.04 19.14
C PHE A 415 21.89 -24.13 17.93
N HIS A 416 22.97 -23.55 17.42
CA HIS A 416 22.89 -22.61 16.30
C HIS A 416 22.25 -23.25 15.05
N SER A 417 22.74 -24.41 14.65
CA SER A 417 22.27 -25.13 13.46
C SER A 417 22.62 -26.60 13.51
N VAL A 418 21.94 -27.40 12.68
CA VAL A 418 22.12 -28.85 12.58
C VAL A 418 22.30 -29.26 11.11
N ILE A 419 23.28 -30.11 10.84
CA ILE A 419 23.50 -30.76 9.53
C ILE A 419 23.32 -32.27 9.69
N PRO A 420 22.31 -32.87 9.03
CA PRO A 420 22.21 -34.32 8.94
C PRO A 420 23.35 -34.88 8.08
N VAL A 421 24.14 -35.78 8.65
CA VAL A 421 25.31 -36.39 8.01
C VAL A 421 25.24 -37.91 8.04
N ARG A 422 26.11 -38.54 7.25
CA ARG A 422 26.38 -39.98 7.26
C ARG A 422 27.87 -40.25 7.16
N SER A 423 28.30 -41.36 7.71
CA SER A 423 29.65 -41.89 7.51
C SER A 423 29.88 -42.25 6.03
N GLY A 424 30.80 -41.52 5.38
CA GLY A 424 31.33 -41.82 4.05
C GLY A 424 32.51 -42.81 4.13
N HIS A 425 33.21 -42.99 3.01
CA HIS A 425 34.37 -43.88 2.97
C HIS A 425 35.61 -43.30 3.69
N GLU A 426 35.80 -41.98 3.62
CA GLU A 426 36.99 -41.29 4.16
C GLU A 426 36.66 -40.18 5.15
N ASP A 427 35.46 -39.61 5.10
CA ASP A 427 35.03 -38.48 5.93
C ASP A 427 33.49 -38.51 6.08
N LEU A 428 32.95 -37.67 6.97
CA LEU A 428 31.52 -37.44 7.04
C LEU A 428 31.02 -36.75 5.76
N GLU A 429 29.86 -37.16 5.30
CA GLU A 429 29.18 -36.62 4.12
C GLU A 429 27.78 -36.12 4.51
N VAL A 430 27.25 -35.14 3.80
CA VAL A 430 25.84 -34.76 3.94
C VAL A 430 24.97 -35.97 3.61
N LEU A 431 23.94 -36.22 4.42
CA LEU A 431 23.12 -37.44 4.36
C LEU A 431 22.58 -37.71 2.94
N ASP A 432 21.69 -36.84 2.48
CA ASP A 432 21.12 -36.82 1.14
C ASP A 432 20.47 -35.44 0.91
N LEU A 433 20.49 -34.95 -0.34
CA LEU A 433 19.91 -33.65 -0.68
C LEU A 433 18.37 -33.65 -0.79
N SER A 434 17.71 -34.79 -0.56
CA SER A 434 16.26 -34.84 -0.29
C SER A 434 15.93 -34.34 1.12
N ALA A 435 16.87 -34.42 2.05
CA ALA A 435 16.77 -33.82 3.37
C ALA A 435 17.39 -32.42 3.35
N PRO A 436 17.03 -31.56 4.32
CA PRO A 436 17.71 -30.29 4.50
C PRO A 436 19.22 -30.51 4.72
N PHE A 437 20.07 -29.78 4.02
CA PHE A 437 21.52 -29.82 4.26
C PHE A 437 21.90 -29.00 5.49
N LEU A 438 21.05 -28.07 5.93
CA LEU A 438 21.24 -27.25 7.11
C LEU A 438 19.88 -26.88 7.68
N ILE A 439 19.73 -27.03 9.00
CA ILE A 439 18.53 -26.64 9.75
C ILE A 439 18.97 -25.58 10.75
N GLN A 440 18.41 -24.37 10.64
CA GLN A 440 18.79 -23.22 11.47
C GLN A 440 17.53 -22.66 12.13
N GLY A 441 17.44 -22.81 13.46
CA GLY A 441 16.19 -22.61 14.17
C GLY A 441 15.11 -23.51 13.57
N LYS A 442 14.03 -22.91 13.06
CA LYS A 442 12.97 -23.64 12.38
C LYS A 442 13.16 -23.74 10.85
N ILE A 443 14.08 -22.97 10.26
CA ILE A 443 14.23 -22.89 8.81
C ILE A 443 15.01 -24.10 8.29
N HIS A 444 14.46 -24.78 7.29
CA HIS A 444 15.06 -25.93 6.64
C HIS A 444 15.68 -25.53 5.30
N HIS A 445 16.99 -25.59 5.16
CA HIS A 445 17.69 -25.22 3.91
C HIS A 445 17.95 -26.45 3.04
N TYR A 446 17.52 -26.39 1.77
CA TYR A 446 17.64 -27.50 0.81
C TYR A 446 18.64 -27.18 -0.30
N GLY A 447 19.23 -28.22 -0.89
CA GLY A 447 20.20 -28.12 -1.99
C GLY A 447 19.70 -28.75 -3.28
N CYS A 448 20.04 -28.17 -4.42
CA CYS A 448 19.65 -28.70 -5.72
C CYS A 448 20.46 -29.96 -6.07
N LYS A 449 19.81 -31.13 -6.15
CA LYS A 449 20.45 -32.40 -6.53
C LYS A 449 21.19 -32.38 -7.87
N GLN A 450 20.64 -31.69 -8.86
CA GLN A 450 21.21 -31.67 -10.22
C GLN A 450 22.41 -30.72 -10.34
N CYS A 451 22.44 -29.66 -9.53
CA CYS A 451 23.42 -28.58 -9.65
C CYS A 451 24.54 -28.65 -8.62
N SER A 452 24.33 -29.40 -7.54
CA SER A 452 25.28 -29.54 -6.43
C SER A 452 26.29 -30.64 -6.73
N THR A 453 27.51 -30.45 -6.24
CA THR A 453 28.57 -31.46 -6.26
C THR A 453 29.10 -31.55 -4.85
N LEU A 454 28.53 -32.48 -4.08
CA LEU A 454 28.78 -32.61 -2.65
C LEU A 454 30.26 -32.78 -2.36
N ARG A 455 30.74 -32.03 -1.37
CA ARG A 455 32.08 -32.13 -0.82
C ARG A 455 32.02 -32.69 0.61
N PRO A 456 33.08 -33.38 1.06
CA PRO A 456 33.13 -33.90 2.43
C PRO A 456 33.08 -32.80 3.50
N ILE A 457 32.60 -33.16 4.70
CA ILE A 457 32.37 -32.24 5.82
C ILE A 457 33.64 -31.52 6.29
N GLN A 458 34.82 -32.11 6.13
CA GLN A 458 36.10 -31.46 6.45
C GLN A 458 36.29 -30.11 5.74
N ASN A 459 35.61 -29.85 4.62
CA ASN A 459 35.68 -28.57 3.91
C ASN A 459 35.11 -27.40 4.72
N LEU A 460 34.31 -27.66 5.76
CA LEU A 460 33.90 -26.63 6.74
C LEU A 460 35.10 -25.97 7.44
N ASN A 461 36.29 -26.57 7.41
CA ASN A 461 37.52 -25.94 7.90
C ASN A 461 37.94 -24.69 7.11
N SER A 462 37.47 -24.54 5.87
CA SER A 462 37.77 -23.36 5.06
C SER A 462 37.02 -22.10 5.52
N LEU A 463 35.98 -22.25 6.35
CA LEU A 463 35.25 -21.12 6.92
C LEU A 463 36.07 -20.46 8.03
N VAL A 464 36.35 -19.17 7.85
CA VAL A 464 37.16 -18.34 8.75
C VAL A 464 36.42 -18.05 10.06
N ASP A 465 35.10 -17.79 9.97
CA ASP A 465 34.24 -17.56 11.12
C ASP A 465 33.25 -18.73 11.30
N LYS A 466 33.46 -19.51 12.36
CA LYS A 466 32.65 -20.68 12.74
C LYS A 466 31.63 -20.38 13.84
N THR A 467 31.17 -19.12 13.92
CA THR A 467 30.10 -18.71 14.87
C THR A 467 28.82 -18.28 14.18
N GLN A 468 28.89 -17.66 12.99
CA GLN A 468 27.71 -17.14 12.30
C GLN A 468 26.97 -18.17 11.42
N TRP A 469 27.67 -19.20 10.93
CA TRP A 469 27.14 -20.27 10.06
C TRP A 469 26.12 -19.81 9.01
N ILE A 470 26.51 -18.84 8.20
CA ILE A 470 25.65 -18.29 7.14
C ILE A 470 25.30 -19.42 6.14
N PRO A 471 24.01 -19.70 5.87
CA PRO A 471 23.59 -20.84 5.04
C PRO A 471 24.23 -20.89 3.65
N SER A 472 24.40 -19.74 2.99
CA SER A 472 25.05 -19.65 1.68
C SER A 472 26.54 -20.00 1.73
N SER A 473 27.26 -19.57 2.78
CA SER A 473 28.67 -19.90 2.99
C SER A 473 28.86 -21.39 3.31
N VAL A 474 27.97 -21.96 4.13
CA VAL A 474 27.96 -23.41 4.40
C VAL A 474 27.70 -24.19 3.12
N ALA A 475 26.71 -23.77 2.32
CA ALA A 475 26.41 -24.41 1.05
C ALA A 475 27.61 -24.36 0.08
N GLU A 476 28.27 -23.20 -0.05
CA GLU A 476 29.42 -23.02 -0.94
C GLU A 476 30.57 -23.97 -0.63
N VAL A 477 30.98 -24.07 0.64
CA VAL A 477 32.11 -24.92 1.04
C VAL A 477 31.79 -26.41 0.91
N LEU A 478 30.52 -26.79 1.06
CA LEU A 478 30.03 -28.16 0.85
C LEU A 478 29.69 -28.46 -0.62
N GLY A 479 29.88 -27.50 -1.54
CA GLY A 479 29.58 -27.68 -2.97
C GLY A 479 28.09 -27.80 -3.29
N ILE A 480 27.24 -27.22 -2.44
CA ILE A 480 25.78 -27.24 -2.54
C ILE A 480 25.30 -25.96 -3.22
N VAL A 481 24.39 -26.11 -4.19
CA VAL A 481 23.64 -24.99 -4.76
C VAL A 481 22.33 -24.86 -3.98
N PRO A 482 22.18 -23.84 -3.10
CA PRO A 482 21.01 -23.72 -2.25
C PRO A 482 19.75 -23.43 -3.08
N LEU A 483 18.67 -24.11 -2.73
CA LEU A 483 17.33 -23.84 -3.25
C LEU A 483 16.70 -22.68 -2.49
N GLN A 484 15.88 -21.90 -3.17
CA GLN A 484 15.15 -20.77 -2.61
C GLN A 484 13.70 -21.16 -2.39
N HIS A 485 13.16 -20.88 -1.21
CA HIS A 485 11.71 -20.97 -0.98
C HIS A 485 11.03 -19.82 -1.72
N VAL A 486 10.02 -20.17 -2.52
CA VAL A 486 9.22 -19.20 -3.28
C VAL A 486 7.75 -19.60 -3.23
N PHE A 487 6.87 -18.61 -3.12
CA PHE A 487 5.46 -18.77 -3.43
C PHE A 487 5.30 -18.91 -4.93
N VAL A 488 4.58 -19.93 -5.36
CA VAL A 488 4.19 -20.16 -6.75
C VAL A 488 2.68 -20.26 -6.81
N MET A 489 2.07 -19.24 -7.40
CA MET A 489 0.63 -19.17 -7.58
C MET A 489 0.26 -18.78 -9.01
N THR A 490 -0.94 -19.16 -9.42
CA THR A 490 -1.54 -18.70 -10.67
C THR A 490 -2.75 -17.86 -10.32
N PHE A 491 -2.69 -16.57 -10.66
CA PHE A 491 -3.78 -15.62 -10.47
C PHE A 491 -4.56 -15.50 -11.77
N THR A 492 -5.88 -15.69 -11.68
CA THR A 492 -6.81 -15.40 -12.77
C THR A 492 -7.33 -13.98 -12.56
N LEU A 493 -6.77 -13.04 -13.31
CA LEU A 493 -7.06 -11.61 -13.20
C LEU A 493 -8.13 -11.21 -14.20
N ASP A 494 -9.08 -10.38 -13.75
CA ASP A 494 -10.22 -9.92 -14.54
C ASP A 494 -10.46 -8.42 -14.31
N ASP A 495 -10.42 -7.62 -15.37
CA ASP A 495 -10.66 -6.18 -15.32
C ASP A 495 -12.00 -5.76 -15.96
N GLY A 496 -12.85 -6.73 -16.33
CA GLY A 496 -14.10 -6.52 -17.08
C GLY A 496 -13.92 -6.42 -18.59
N THR A 497 -12.70 -6.24 -19.10
CA THR A 497 -12.39 -6.21 -20.54
C THR A 497 -11.84 -7.54 -21.04
N GLY A 498 -11.21 -8.31 -20.17
CA GLY A 498 -10.69 -9.63 -20.46
C GLY A 498 -10.22 -10.35 -19.21
N VAL A 499 -9.84 -11.61 -19.38
CA VAL A 499 -9.33 -12.47 -18.31
C VAL A 499 -7.92 -12.93 -18.68
N LEU A 500 -7.00 -12.86 -17.74
CA LEU A 500 -5.60 -13.19 -17.96
C LEU A 500 -5.04 -13.99 -16.78
N GLU A 501 -4.32 -15.07 -17.09
CA GLU A 501 -3.58 -15.84 -16.10
C GLU A 501 -2.18 -15.26 -15.94
N ALA A 502 -1.82 -14.90 -14.70
CA ALA A 502 -0.49 -14.42 -14.35
C ALA A 502 0.10 -15.26 -13.22
N TYR A 503 1.37 -15.64 -13.36
CA TYR A 503 2.11 -16.33 -12.32
C TYR A 503 2.63 -15.34 -11.27
N LEU A 504 2.49 -15.71 -10.01
CA LEU A 504 3.23 -15.11 -8.92
C LEU A 504 4.37 -16.07 -8.57
N MET A 505 5.61 -15.60 -8.67
CA MET A 505 6.79 -16.32 -8.18
C MET A 505 7.63 -15.33 -7.36
N ASP A 506 7.53 -15.44 -6.04
CA ASP A 506 8.08 -14.47 -5.11
C ASP A 506 8.57 -15.14 -3.82
N SER A 507 9.62 -14.59 -3.19
CA SER A 507 10.19 -15.12 -1.94
C SER A 507 9.61 -14.50 -0.68
N ASP A 508 9.32 -13.21 -0.70
CA ASP A 508 9.08 -12.39 0.49
C ASP A 508 8.43 -11.02 0.23
N LYS A 509 8.36 -10.54 -1.02
CA LYS A 509 7.99 -9.16 -1.32
C LYS A 509 6.49 -8.97 -1.49
N PHE A 510 5.82 -9.90 -2.17
CA PHE A 510 4.42 -9.73 -2.56
C PHE A 510 3.51 -9.76 -1.33
N PHE A 511 3.65 -10.81 -0.50
CA PHE A 511 2.87 -10.97 0.73
C PHE A 511 3.49 -10.29 1.94
N GLN A 512 4.73 -9.79 1.84
CA GLN A 512 5.53 -9.35 2.99
C GLN A 512 5.73 -10.46 4.04
N ILE A 513 5.68 -11.73 3.59
CA ILE A 513 5.82 -12.94 4.39
C ILE A 513 6.97 -13.75 3.77
N PRO A 514 7.98 -14.18 4.53
CA PRO A 514 9.05 -15.01 4.00
C PRO A 514 8.58 -16.44 3.71
N ALA A 515 8.69 -16.88 2.46
CA ALA A 515 8.29 -18.22 2.01
C ALA A 515 9.06 -19.35 2.72
N SER A 516 10.24 -19.06 3.27
CA SER A 516 11.05 -20.01 4.05
C SER A 516 10.52 -20.30 5.44
N GLU A 517 9.62 -19.47 5.98
CA GLU A 517 9.14 -19.59 7.37
C GLU A 517 7.64 -19.90 7.46
N ILE A 518 6.89 -19.74 6.37
CA ILE A 518 5.44 -19.89 6.43
C ILE A 518 4.99 -21.31 6.76
N LEU A 519 5.67 -22.36 6.25
CA LEU A 519 5.25 -23.76 6.45
C LEU A 519 5.33 -24.24 7.91
N ILE A 520 6.00 -23.49 8.77
CA ILE A 520 6.36 -23.83 10.15
C ILE A 520 5.82 -22.80 11.17
N ASN A 521 5.08 -21.81 10.68
CA ASN A 521 4.54 -20.72 11.47
C ASN A 521 3.05 -20.52 11.15
N ASP A 522 2.19 -20.92 12.09
CA ASP A 522 0.74 -20.86 11.95
C ASP A 522 0.22 -19.42 11.82
N ASP A 523 0.86 -18.45 12.49
CA ASP A 523 0.49 -17.03 12.40
C ASP A 523 0.72 -16.51 10.97
N LEU A 524 1.86 -16.85 10.36
CA LEU A 524 2.15 -16.47 8.98
C LEU A 524 1.22 -17.15 7.97
N GLN A 525 0.81 -18.40 8.24
CA GLN A 525 -0.20 -19.08 7.42
C GLN A 525 -1.55 -18.37 7.51
N GLN A 526 -1.98 -18.00 8.73
CA GLN A 526 -3.22 -17.28 8.96
C GLN A 526 -3.21 -15.89 8.30
N SER A 527 -2.07 -15.18 8.33
CA SER A 527 -1.89 -13.91 7.61
C SER A 527 -2.06 -14.10 6.10
N MET A 528 -1.43 -15.13 5.51
CA MET A 528 -1.57 -15.42 4.08
C MET A 528 -3.02 -15.79 3.71
N ASP A 529 -3.67 -16.61 4.52
CA ASP A 529 -5.08 -16.97 4.34
C ASP A 529 -5.97 -15.72 4.36
N SER A 530 -5.77 -14.84 5.34
CA SER A 530 -6.51 -13.57 5.48
C SER A 530 -6.33 -12.65 4.27
N ILE A 531 -5.11 -12.52 3.74
CA ILE A 531 -4.82 -11.74 2.54
C ILE A 531 -5.58 -12.31 1.33
N MET A 532 -5.52 -13.63 1.14
CA MET A 532 -6.14 -14.29 -0.01
C MET A 532 -7.66 -14.30 0.06
N ASP A 533 -8.24 -14.44 1.26
CA ASP A 533 -9.66 -14.31 1.50
C ASP A 533 -10.15 -12.88 1.27
N MET A 534 -9.32 -11.87 1.56
CA MET A 534 -9.63 -10.49 1.23
C MET A 534 -9.58 -10.22 -0.28
N PHE A 535 -8.59 -10.78 -0.99
CA PHE A 535 -8.50 -10.65 -2.46
C PHE A 535 -9.65 -11.37 -3.20
N CYS A 536 -10.07 -12.53 -2.70
CA CYS A 536 -11.05 -13.40 -3.34
C CYS A 536 -12.01 -14.01 -2.30
N PRO A 537 -12.89 -13.21 -1.69
CA PRO A 537 -13.76 -13.66 -0.62
C PRO A 537 -14.80 -14.67 -1.09
N SER A 538 -14.97 -15.75 -0.32
CA SER A 538 -15.93 -16.81 -0.64
C SER A 538 -17.38 -16.32 -0.57
N GLY A 539 -18.23 -16.76 -1.50
CA GLY A 539 -19.68 -16.48 -1.49
C GLY A 539 -20.09 -15.06 -1.93
N ILE A 540 -19.13 -14.19 -2.23
CA ILE A 540 -19.39 -12.82 -2.72
C ILE A 540 -19.16 -12.76 -4.24
N LYS A 541 -19.87 -11.88 -4.95
CA LYS A 541 -19.66 -11.67 -6.39
C LYS A 541 -18.37 -10.87 -6.64
N ILE A 542 -17.71 -11.15 -7.76
CA ILE A 542 -16.48 -10.45 -8.17
C ILE A 542 -16.61 -8.92 -8.21
N ASP A 543 -17.82 -8.39 -8.45
CA ASP A 543 -18.06 -6.94 -8.46
C ASP A 543 -17.76 -6.26 -7.11
N ALA A 544 -17.82 -7.01 -6.00
CA ALA A 544 -17.48 -6.53 -4.67
C ALA A 544 -16.04 -6.86 -4.23
N TYR A 545 -15.27 -7.58 -5.05
CA TYR A 545 -13.86 -7.87 -4.74
C TYR A 545 -13.02 -6.60 -4.87
N PRO A 546 -11.95 -6.48 -4.06
CA PRO A 546 -11.02 -5.36 -4.18
C PRO A 546 -10.26 -5.44 -5.51
N TRP A 547 -9.76 -4.29 -5.97
CA TRP A 547 -8.84 -4.26 -7.10
C TRP A 547 -7.43 -4.61 -6.66
N LEU A 548 -6.72 -5.33 -7.52
CA LEU A 548 -5.28 -5.52 -7.46
C LEU A 548 -4.63 -4.63 -8.51
N GLU A 549 -3.72 -3.77 -8.07
CA GLU A 549 -2.82 -3.05 -8.97
C GLU A 549 -1.53 -3.84 -9.03
N CYS A 550 -1.21 -4.33 -10.23
CA CYS A 550 -0.09 -5.23 -10.43
C CYS A 550 0.76 -4.74 -11.59
N PHE A 551 2.07 -4.97 -11.49
CA PHE A 551 2.98 -4.89 -12.62
C PHE A 551 3.24 -6.29 -13.15
N ILE A 552 3.02 -6.49 -14.46
CA ILE A 552 3.16 -7.80 -15.12
C ILE A 552 4.07 -7.74 -16.33
N LYS A 553 4.86 -8.80 -16.55
CA LYS A 553 5.69 -8.98 -17.75
C LYS A 553 5.16 -10.15 -18.57
N SER A 554 5.15 -10.02 -19.88
CA SER A 554 4.87 -11.10 -20.82
C SER A 554 6.15 -11.74 -21.34
N TYR A 555 6.13 -13.05 -21.57
CA TYR A 555 7.25 -13.79 -22.14
C TYR A 555 6.75 -14.99 -22.95
N ASN A 556 7.55 -15.43 -23.92
CA ASN A 556 7.22 -16.58 -24.76
C ASN A 556 7.74 -17.86 -24.10
N VAL A 557 6.86 -18.86 -23.97
CA VAL A 557 7.20 -20.22 -23.55
C VAL A 557 6.93 -21.16 -24.72
N THR A 558 7.91 -21.96 -25.07
CA THR A 558 7.78 -23.01 -26.08
C THR A 558 7.63 -24.35 -25.39
N SER A 559 6.47 -24.98 -25.55
CA SER A 559 6.21 -26.35 -25.09
C SER A 559 6.07 -27.25 -26.31
N GLY A 560 7.13 -27.97 -26.67
CA GLY A 560 7.19 -28.74 -27.91
C GLY A 560 7.09 -27.83 -29.15
N THR A 561 6.02 -27.99 -29.93
CA THR A 561 5.75 -27.22 -31.16
C THR A 561 4.90 -25.98 -30.95
N GLU A 562 4.30 -25.80 -29.77
CA GLU A 562 3.40 -24.68 -29.47
C GLU A 562 4.16 -23.57 -28.74
N GLN A 563 3.98 -22.34 -29.23
CA GLN A 563 4.48 -21.13 -28.59
C GLN A 563 3.32 -20.42 -27.90
N GLN A 564 3.40 -20.27 -26.58
CA GLN A 564 2.41 -19.61 -25.75
C GLN A 564 3.01 -18.37 -25.09
N ILE A 565 2.20 -17.32 -24.95
CA ILE A 565 2.56 -16.15 -24.14
C ILE A 565 2.11 -16.40 -22.71
N CYS A 566 3.05 -16.29 -21.77
CA CYS A 566 2.79 -16.34 -20.33
C CYS A 566 3.02 -14.96 -19.70
N TYR A 567 2.43 -14.75 -18.52
CA TYR A 567 2.53 -13.50 -17.76
C TYR A 567 3.00 -13.78 -16.34
N GLN A 568 3.81 -12.90 -15.77
CA GLN A 568 4.29 -13.00 -14.39
C GLN A 568 4.20 -11.64 -13.69
N ILE A 569 3.70 -11.64 -12.45
CA ILE A 569 3.65 -10.49 -11.55
C ILE A 569 5.05 -10.22 -10.99
N PHE A 570 5.44 -8.94 -10.94
CA PHE A 570 6.67 -8.48 -10.29
C PHE A 570 6.49 -7.04 -9.79
N ASP A 571 7.43 -6.52 -8.99
CA ASP A 571 7.42 -5.16 -8.40
C ASP A 571 6.05 -4.72 -7.85
N THR A 572 5.38 -5.64 -7.16
CA THR A 572 4.03 -5.50 -6.60
C THR A 572 4.02 -6.09 -5.20
N THR A 573 3.39 -5.41 -4.25
CA THR A 573 3.22 -5.87 -2.86
C THR A 573 1.81 -5.57 -2.35
N VAL A 574 1.36 -6.28 -1.31
CA VAL A 574 0.12 -5.97 -0.59
C VAL A 574 0.20 -4.60 0.09
N ALA A 575 -0.91 -3.86 0.15
CA ALA A 575 -0.92 -2.52 0.76
C ALA A 575 -0.80 -2.59 2.29
N GLU A 576 -0.13 -1.62 2.92
CA GLU A 576 0.10 -1.59 4.38
C GLU A 576 -1.20 -1.50 5.21
N ASP A 577 -2.26 -0.91 4.67
CA ASP A 577 -3.57 -0.78 5.35
C ASP A 577 -4.30 -2.14 5.55
N ILE A 578 -3.67 -3.25 5.15
CA ILE A 578 -4.23 -4.60 5.10
C ILE A 578 -3.50 -5.58 6.03
N ILE A 579 -2.27 -5.25 6.45
CA ILE A 579 -1.40 -6.12 7.27
C ILE A 579 -1.70 -5.94 8.76
#